data_AF-A0A924B4Z5-F1
#
_entry.id   AF-A0A924B4Z5-F1
#
_cell.length_a   1.000
_cell.length_b   1.000
_cell.length_c   1.000
_cell.angle_alpha   90.00
_cell.angle_beta   90.00
_cell.angle_gamma   90.00
#
_symmetry.space_group_name_H-M   'P 1'
#
loop_
_entity.id
_entity.type
_entity.pdbx_description
1 polymer ?
#
loop_
_entity_poly.entity_id
_entity_poly.type
_entity_poly.pdbx_seq_one_letter_code
_entity_poly.pdbx_strand_id
1 'polypeptide(L)'
;YELVDRHFDWDQKPKAATEKECNAYLLDRALKSQALVSLASICHLEPKKKIEIQKLIDNEVKSKNLIEVQIENGADTKKKLWMKPDRLDRQIEIDTDQVHILSPFDPLIIQRKRLNHFFDYDHKFEAYIPKEKRIYGYFALPVMIGNKIVAAIDLKTDRPNNKLLIQKWTWIGKEKSIEKKKLIEQELSRFEKFQLRK
;
A
#
# COMPACT_ATOMS: atom_id res chain seq x y z
N TYR A 1 -18.95 4.15 24.26
CA TYR A 1 -18.75 5.27 23.31
C TYR A 1 -19.94 5.23 22.34
N GLU A 2 -20.94 6.09 22.51
CA GLU A 2 -22.22 6.08 21.77
C GLU A 2 -22.12 6.82 20.42
N LEU A 3 -20.99 6.69 19.73
CA LEU A 3 -20.73 7.48 18.52
C LEU A 3 -21.65 7.07 17.37
N VAL A 4 -21.92 5.77 17.23
CA VAL A 4 -22.75 5.23 16.13
C VAL A 4 -24.17 5.76 16.21
N ASP A 5 -24.77 5.76 17.40
CA ASP A 5 -26.17 6.13 17.58
C ASP A 5 -26.39 7.66 17.49
N ARG A 6 -25.36 8.48 17.74
CA ARG A 6 -25.43 9.95 17.63
C ARG A 6 -25.02 10.53 16.29
N HIS A 7 -24.28 9.79 15.47
CA HIS A 7 -23.65 10.36 14.27
C HIS A 7 -24.47 10.15 13.00
N PHE A 8 -25.11 8.98 12.86
CA PHE A 8 -25.65 8.59 11.57
C PHE A 8 -27.15 8.86 11.39
N ASP A 9 -27.83 9.48 12.37
CA ASP A 9 -29.26 9.87 12.31
C ASP A 9 -30.15 8.78 11.70
N TRP A 10 -29.99 7.55 12.20
CA TRP A 10 -30.69 6.38 11.65
C TRP A 10 -32.17 6.39 12.02
N ASP A 11 -33.05 6.47 11.03
CA ASP A 11 -34.48 6.18 11.20
C ASP A 11 -34.69 4.73 11.68
N GLN A 12 -33.92 3.79 11.11
CA GLN A 12 -33.81 2.42 11.57
C GLN A 12 -32.36 1.93 11.44
N LYS A 13 -31.84 1.37 12.53
CA LYS A 13 -30.50 0.80 12.57
C LYS A 13 -30.36 -0.37 11.58
N PRO A 14 -29.42 -0.35 10.60
CA PRO A 14 -29.17 -1.48 9.73
C PRO A 14 -28.73 -2.71 10.53
N LYS A 15 -29.11 -3.87 10.00
CA LYS A 15 -28.69 -5.16 10.54
C LYS A 15 -27.19 -5.32 10.39
N ALA A 16 -26.54 -5.84 11.42
CA ALA A 16 -25.13 -6.19 11.36
C ALA A 16 -24.88 -7.24 10.25
N ALA A 17 -23.81 -7.06 9.49
CA ALA A 17 -23.36 -8.04 8.52
C ALA A 17 -23.01 -9.37 9.21
N THR A 18 -23.39 -10.47 8.57
CA THR A 18 -23.01 -11.81 8.99
C THR A 18 -21.51 -12.04 8.76
N GLU A 19 -20.94 -13.02 9.45
CA GLU A 19 -19.53 -13.37 9.26
C GLU A 19 -19.21 -13.75 7.81
N LYS A 20 -20.15 -14.44 7.14
CA LYS A 20 -20.05 -14.78 5.72
C LYS A 20 -19.95 -13.54 4.84
N GLU A 21 -20.81 -12.54 5.07
CA GLU A 21 -20.79 -11.27 4.33
C GLU A 21 -19.49 -10.48 4.60
N CYS A 22 -19.03 -10.45 5.85
CA CYS A 22 -17.76 -9.83 6.19
C CYS A 22 -16.58 -10.52 5.49
N ASN A 23 -16.57 -11.85 5.41
CA ASN A 23 -15.49 -12.61 4.77
C ASN A 23 -15.50 -12.42 3.24
N ALA A 24 -16.69 -12.41 2.62
CA ALA A 24 -16.85 -12.07 1.21
C ALA A 24 -16.37 -10.65 0.92
N TYR A 25 -16.71 -9.68 1.78
CA TYR A 25 -16.24 -8.31 1.66
C TYR A 25 -14.72 -8.20 1.77
N LEU A 26 -14.08 -8.91 2.70
CA LEU A 26 -12.61 -8.89 2.83
C LEU A 26 -11.91 -9.37 1.56
N LEU A 27 -12.41 -10.46 0.96
CA LEU A 27 -11.89 -10.99 -0.30
C LEU A 27 -12.10 -9.99 -1.46
N ASP A 28 -13.33 -9.50 -1.64
CA ASP A 28 -13.67 -8.57 -2.73
C ASP A 28 -12.90 -7.24 -2.60
N ARG A 29 -12.83 -6.66 -1.40
CA ARG A 29 -12.04 -5.45 -1.13
C ARG A 29 -10.58 -5.66 -1.53
N ALA A 30 -9.98 -6.77 -1.11
CA ALA A 30 -8.58 -7.06 -1.40
C ALA A 30 -8.35 -7.22 -2.92
N LEU A 31 -9.23 -7.95 -3.62
CA LEU A 31 -9.14 -8.12 -5.07
C LEU A 31 -9.30 -6.78 -5.81
N LYS A 32 -10.25 -5.94 -5.40
CA LYS A 32 -10.47 -4.62 -6.02
C LYS A 32 -9.29 -3.69 -5.83
N SER A 33 -8.70 -3.64 -4.64
CA SER A 33 -7.63 -2.69 -4.32
C SER A 33 -6.23 -3.18 -4.69
N GLN A 34 -5.98 -4.50 -4.69
CA GLN A 34 -4.64 -5.07 -4.88
C GLN A 34 -4.49 -5.82 -6.22
N ALA A 35 -5.60 -6.12 -6.91
CA ALA A 35 -5.72 -6.97 -8.11
C ALA A 35 -5.25 -8.43 -7.91
N LEU A 36 -4.02 -8.59 -7.44
CA LEU A 36 -3.37 -9.85 -7.13
C LEU A 36 -3.19 -9.98 -5.61
N VAL A 37 -3.74 -11.02 -5.01
CA VAL A 37 -3.85 -11.16 -3.55
C VAL A 37 -3.25 -12.46 -3.04
N SER A 38 -2.82 -12.47 -1.78
CA SER A 38 -2.47 -13.68 -1.03
C SER A 38 -3.42 -13.82 0.16
N LEU A 39 -3.53 -15.01 0.76
CA LEU A 39 -4.30 -15.20 1.99
C LEU A 39 -3.86 -14.22 3.08
N ALA A 40 -2.55 -14.00 3.20
CA ALA A 40 -1.98 -13.07 4.17
C ALA A 40 -2.34 -11.60 3.90
N SER A 41 -2.47 -11.18 2.64
CA SER A 41 -2.83 -9.80 2.30
C SER A 41 -4.33 -9.54 2.40
N ILE A 42 -5.18 -10.56 2.15
CA ILE A 42 -6.63 -10.50 2.41
C ILE A 42 -6.87 -10.37 3.92
N CYS A 43 -6.19 -11.20 4.72
CA CYS A 43 -6.33 -11.25 6.17
C CYS A 43 -5.40 -10.27 6.91
N HIS A 44 -4.92 -9.21 6.26
CA HIS A 44 -4.09 -8.21 6.94
C HIS A 44 -4.89 -7.55 8.07
N LEU A 45 -4.32 -7.52 9.28
CA LEU A 45 -4.98 -7.15 10.56
C LEU A 45 -6.08 -8.10 11.04
N GLU A 46 -6.39 -9.16 10.31
CA GLU A 46 -7.45 -10.14 10.62
C GLU A 46 -6.91 -11.59 10.59
N PRO A 47 -5.80 -11.91 11.29
CA PRO A 47 -5.12 -13.21 11.13
C PRO A 47 -5.98 -14.41 11.53
N LYS A 48 -6.99 -14.21 12.39
CA LYS A 48 -7.91 -15.26 12.84
C LYS A 48 -8.84 -15.75 11.72
N LYS A 49 -9.05 -14.96 10.67
CA LYS A 49 -9.96 -15.28 9.56
C LYS A 49 -9.36 -16.16 8.46
N LYS A 50 -8.06 -16.50 8.57
CA LYS A 50 -7.34 -17.22 7.52
C LYS A 50 -7.99 -18.54 7.11
N ILE A 51 -8.51 -19.31 8.06
CA ILE A 51 -9.11 -20.62 7.76
C ILE A 51 -10.38 -20.45 6.90
N GLU A 52 -11.30 -19.57 7.32
CA GLU A 52 -12.56 -19.34 6.61
C GLU A 52 -12.35 -18.63 5.26
N ILE A 53 -11.39 -17.70 5.19
CA ILE A 53 -11.03 -17.06 3.93
C ILE A 53 -10.36 -18.05 2.96
N GLN A 54 -9.54 -18.98 3.45
CA GLN A 54 -8.98 -20.01 2.57
C GLN A 54 -10.07 -20.91 1.98
N LYS A 55 -11.04 -21.35 2.79
CA LYS A 55 -12.20 -22.12 2.28
C LYS A 55 -12.98 -21.32 1.23
N LEU A 56 -13.18 -20.01 1.45
CA LEU A 56 -13.84 -19.15 0.48
C LEU A 56 -13.05 -19.06 -0.83
N ILE A 57 -11.73 -18.83 -0.77
CA ILE A 57 -10.86 -18.83 -1.95
C ILE A 57 -10.96 -20.16 -2.70
N ASP A 58 -10.88 -21.29 -2.00
CA ASP A 58 -10.95 -22.62 -2.61
C ASP A 58 -12.27 -22.82 -3.37
N ASN A 59 -13.38 -22.31 -2.82
CA ASN A 59 -14.69 -22.34 -3.49
C ASN A 59 -14.76 -21.44 -4.72
N GLU A 60 -14.19 -20.23 -4.65
CA GLU A 60 -14.14 -19.31 -5.79
C GLU A 60 -13.23 -19.84 -6.91
N VAL A 61 -12.13 -20.53 -6.57
CA VAL A 61 -11.26 -21.22 -7.53
C VAL A 61 -11.99 -22.38 -8.19
N LYS A 62 -12.68 -23.23 -7.41
CA LYS A 62 -13.52 -24.32 -7.95
C LYS A 62 -14.60 -23.79 -8.91
N SER A 63 -15.17 -22.62 -8.59
CA SER A 63 -16.19 -21.95 -9.40
C SER A 63 -15.61 -21.16 -10.58
N LYS A 64 -14.28 -21.15 -10.77
CA LYS A 64 -13.56 -20.39 -11.80
C LYS A 64 -13.73 -18.87 -11.72
N ASN A 65 -14.14 -18.35 -10.56
CA ASN A 65 -14.19 -16.91 -10.29
C ASN A 65 -12.82 -16.36 -9.90
N LEU A 66 -11.93 -17.23 -9.43
CA LEU A 66 -10.52 -16.93 -9.17
C LEU A 66 -9.62 -17.96 -9.86
N ILE A 67 -8.41 -17.53 -10.18
CA ILE A 67 -7.31 -18.38 -10.63
C ILE A 67 -6.15 -18.26 -9.65
N GLU A 68 -5.46 -19.38 -9.40
CA GLU A 68 -4.18 -19.39 -8.70
C GLU A 68 -3.06 -19.02 -9.68
N VAL A 69 -2.19 -18.11 -9.30
CA VAL A 69 -1.04 -17.66 -10.09
C VAL A 69 0.20 -17.52 -9.22
N GLN A 70 1.36 -17.47 -9.87
CA GLN A 70 2.67 -17.28 -9.24
C GLN A 70 3.43 -16.18 -10.00
N ILE A 71 4.35 -15.51 -9.31
CA ILE A 71 5.22 -14.48 -9.91
C ILE A 71 6.62 -15.04 -10.04
N GLU A 72 7.14 -15.07 -11.26
CA GLU A 72 8.47 -15.63 -11.55
C GLU A 72 9.62 -14.83 -10.94
N ASN A 73 9.47 -13.50 -10.82
CA ASN A 73 10.53 -12.57 -10.41
C ASN A 73 10.25 -11.88 -9.05
N GLY A 74 9.36 -12.43 -8.23
CA GLY A 74 9.06 -11.89 -6.90
C GLY A 74 10.03 -12.39 -5.83
N ALA A 75 10.09 -11.71 -4.68
CA ALA A 75 10.96 -12.14 -3.56
C ALA A 75 10.65 -13.54 -3.00
N ASP A 76 9.47 -14.08 -3.33
CA ASP A 76 9.03 -15.43 -2.95
C ASP A 76 8.25 -16.06 -4.12
N THR A 77 8.97 -16.65 -5.07
CA THR A 77 8.41 -17.21 -6.31
C THR A 77 7.46 -18.40 -6.07
N LYS A 78 7.50 -19.01 -4.88
CA LYS A 78 6.63 -20.12 -4.50
C LYS A 78 5.32 -19.65 -3.86
N LYS A 79 5.16 -18.33 -3.67
CA LYS A 79 3.98 -17.78 -3.01
C LYS A 79 2.75 -17.93 -3.89
N LYS A 80 1.74 -18.61 -3.35
CA LYS A 80 0.42 -18.70 -3.97
C LYS A 80 -0.28 -17.35 -3.93
N LEU A 81 -0.72 -16.90 -5.09
CA LEU A 81 -1.51 -15.70 -5.27
C LEU A 81 -2.79 -16.03 -6.03
N TRP A 82 -3.80 -15.19 -5.87
CA TRP A 82 -5.08 -15.32 -6.54
C TRP A 82 -5.50 -13.99 -7.17
N MET A 83 -6.18 -14.08 -8.30
CA MET A 83 -6.76 -12.94 -9.00
C MET A 83 -8.01 -13.37 -9.77
N LYS A 84 -8.81 -12.40 -10.22
CA LYS A 84 -9.93 -12.69 -11.11
C LYS A 84 -9.43 -13.00 -12.54
N PRO A 85 -10.03 -13.97 -13.26
CA PRO A 85 -9.58 -14.37 -14.59
C PRO A 85 -9.52 -13.21 -15.61
N ASP A 86 -10.46 -12.26 -15.54
CA ASP A 86 -10.55 -11.08 -16.43
C ASP A 86 -9.34 -10.13 -16.31
N ARG A 87 -8.46 -10.36 -15.32
CA ARG A 87 -7.30 -9.53 -15.06
C ARG A 87 -5.99 -10.11 -15.59
N LEU A 88 -5.96 -11.37 -16.02
CA LEU A 88 -4.72 -12.04 -16.41
C LEU A 88 -4.08 -11.40 -17.64
N ASP A 89 -4.87 -11.21 -18.70
CA ASP A 89 -4.39 -10.68 -19.98
C ASP A 89 -4.53 -9.16 -20.11
N ARG A 90 -4.84 -8.48 -19.00
CA ARG A 90 -5.04 -7.04 -19.00
C ARG A 90 -3.69 -6.34 -19.16
N GLN A 91 -3.50 -5.71 -20.31
CA GLN A 91 -2.38 -4.79 -20.51
C GLN A 91 -2.57 -3.52 -19.68
N ILE A 92 -1.48 -3.09 -19.04
CA ILE A 92 -1.43 -1.88 -18.22
C ILE A 92 -0.34 -1.00 -18.80
N GLU A 93 -0.74 0.17 -19.28
CA GLU A 93 0.21 1.23 -19.63
C GLU A 93 0.74 1.84 -18.32
N ILE A 94 2.06 1.86 -18.19
CA ILE A 94 2.72 2.45 -17.03
C ILE A 94 3.27 3.80 -17.48
N ASP A 95 2.74 4.86 -16.90
CA ASP A 95 3.36 6.18 -17.00
C ASP A 95 4.69 6.13 -16.21
N THR A 96 5.80 6.09 -16.94
CA THR A 96 7.13 5.98 -16.36
C THR A 96 7.60 7.26 -15.67
N ASP A 97 6.90 8.37 -15.86
CA ASP A 97 7.23 9.66 -15.27
C ASP A 97 6.30 10.02 -14.09
N GLN A 98 5.23 9.25 -13.88
CA GLN A 98 4.31 9.45 -12.77
C GLN A 98 5.02 9.23 -11.42
N VAL A 99 4.98 10.26 -10.56
CA VAL A 99 5.60 10.23 -9.23
C VAL A 99 4.54 10.16 -8.14
N HIS A 100 4.74 9.27 -7.17
CA HIS A 100 3.97 9.22 -5.93
C HIS A 100 4.90 9.33 -4.72
N ILE A 101 4.61 10.27 -3.82
CA ILE A 101 5.21 10.34 -2.48
C ILE A 101 4.25 9.64 -1.52
N LEU A 102 4.63 8.47 -1.05
CA LEU A 102 3.76 7.57 -0.28
C LEU A 102 3.93 7.79 1.22
N SER A 103 2.82 7.87 1.94
CA SER A 103 2.82 7.91 3.39
C SER A 103 3.38 6.58 3.96
N PRO A 104 4.11 6.59 5.09
CA PRO A 104 4.45 5.37 5.82
C PRO A 104 3.22 4.55 6.23
N PHE A 105 2.04 5.19 6.27
CA PHE A 105 0.75 4.58 6.60
C PHE A 105 -0.10 4.25 5.37
N ASP A 106 0.42 4.41 4.16
CA ASP A 106 -0.27 4.05 2.94
C ASP A 106 -0.56 2.53 2.90
N PRO A 107 -1.75 2.07 2.45
CA PRO A 107 -2.09 0.66 2.33
C PRO A 107 -1.08 -0.20 1.54
N LEU A 108 -0.35 0.41 0.59
CA LEU A 108 0.73 -0.22 -0.15
C LEU A 108 1.96 -0.48 0.73
N ILE A 109 2.26 0.44 1.65
CA ILE A 109 3.45 0.44 2.49
C ILE A 109 3.27 -0.39 3.76
N ILE A 110 2.12 -0.28 4.44
CA ILE A 110 1.88 -0.93 5.74
C ILE A 110 1.95 -2.47 5.65
N GLN A 111 1.66 -3.05 4.48
CA GLN A 111 1.79 -4.47 4.22
C GLN A 111 3.21 -4.83 3.79
N ARG A 112 4.20 -4.63 4.68
CA ARG A 112 5.65 -4.77 4.38
C ARG A 112 6.05 -6.05 3.64
N LYS A 113 5.52 -7.22 4.03
CA LYS A 113 5.79 -8.48 3.33
C LYS A 113 5.28 -8.50 1.90
N ARG A 114 4.17 -7.81 1.63
CA ARG A 114 3.64 -7.63 0.28
C ARG A 114 4.49 -6.61 -0.48
N LEU A 115 4.79 -5.47 0.12
CA LEU A 115 5.64 -4.44 -0.48
C LEU A 115 6.97 -5.01 -0.96
N ASN A 116 7.68 -5.75 -0.10
CA ASN A 116 8.95 -6.39 -0.48
C ASN A 116 8.77 -7.43 -1.58
N HIS A 117 7.71 -8.23 -1.55
CA HIS A 117 7.48 -9.26 -2.56
C HIS A 117 7.30 -8.70 -3.98
N PHE A 118 6.67 -7.53 -4.12
CA PHE A 118 6.34 -6.92 -5.41
C PHE A 118 7.30 -5.83 -5.86
N PHE A 119 7.92 -5.11 -4.92
CA PHE A 119 8.72 -3.92 -5.21
C PHE A 119 10.17 -4.02 -4.72
N ASP A 120 10.57 -5.18 -4.14
CA ASP A 120 11.89 -5.40 -3.54
C ASP A 120 12.30 -4.29 -2.55
N TYR A 121 11.33 -3.84 -1.74
CA TYR A 121 11.50 -2.73 -0.81
C TYR A 121 10.98 -3.07 0.58
N ASP A 122 11.84 -2.98 1.61
CA ASP A 122 11.47 -3.17 3.02
C ASP A 122 11.44 -1.84 3.75
N HIS A 123 10.29 -1.16 3.70
CA HIS A 123 10.10 0.08 4.45
C HIS A 123 9.95 -0.19 5.95
N LYS A 124 10.63 0.61 6.77
CA LYS A 124 10.45 0.65 8.23
C LYS A 124 10.10 2.07 8.63
N PHE A 125 9.02 2.23 9.40
CA PHE A 125 8.68 3.50 10.02
C PHE A 125 9.59 3.73 11.23
N GLU A 126 10.55 4.64 11.11
CA GLU A 126 11.67 4.76 12.06
C GLU A 126 11.46 5.83 13.14
N ALA A 127 10.25 6.38 13.26
CA ALA A 127 9.92 7.34 14.31
C ALA A 127 10.16 6.78 15.72
N TYR A 128 9.99 5.47 15.89
CA TYR A 128 10.21 4.74 17.14
C TYR A 128 11.66 4.24 17.32
N ILE A 129 12.52 4.44 16.33
CA ILE A 129 13.92 4.04 16.37
C ILE A 129 14.76 5.22 16.89
N PRO A 130 15.74 5.01 17.79
CA PRO A 130 16.67 6.07 18.20
C PRO A 130 17.34 6.74 16.99
N LYS A 131 17.51 8.06 17.04
CA LYS A 131 17.97 8.88 15.90
C LYS A 131 19.21 8.30 15.18
N GLU A 132 20.20 7.84 15.93
CA GLU A 132 21.46 7.29 15.40
C GLU A 132 21.30 5.95 14.66
N LYS A 133 20.21 5.21 14.91
CA LYS A 133 19.94 3.90 14.30
C LYS A 133 19.01 4.00 13.08
N ARG A 134 18.60 5.20 12.68
CA ARG A 134 17.68 5.44 11.56
C ARG A 134 18.41 5.31 10.22
N ILE A 135 17.89 4.47 9.33
CA ILE A 135 18.42 4.29 7.99
C ILE A 135 17.86 5.37 7.06
N TYR A 136 16.55 5.58 7.06
CA TYR A 136 15.88 6.52 6.15
C TYR A 136 15.51 7.85 6.79
N GLY A 137 15.24 7.88 8.10
CA GLY A 137 14.88 9.10 8.81
C GLY A 137 13.59 8.97 9.63
N TYR A 138 13.24 10.03 10.36
CA TYR A 138 12.15 9.99 11.34
C TYR A 138 10.78 9.71 10.70
N PHE A 139 10.49 10.39 9.60
CA PHE A 139 9.24 10.30 8.85
C PHE A 139 9.56 10.18 7.36
N ALA A 140 10.34 9.15 7.01
CA ALA A 140 10.73 8.89 5.63
C ALA A 140 9.54 8.42 4.78
N LEU A 141 9.25 9.12 3.68
CA LEU A 141 8.22 8.76 2.71
C LEU A 141 8.87 8.05 1.52
N PRO A 142 8.46 6.81 1.20
CA PRO A 142 8.85 6.15 -0.04
C PRO A 142 8.37 6.94 -1.25
N VAL A 143 9.22 7.05 -2.26
CA VAL A 143 8.91 7.71 -3.53
C VAL A 143 8.89 6.67 -4.63
N MET A 144 7.75 6.56 -5.29
CA MET A 144 7.54 5.69 -6.43
C MET A 144 7.57 6.50 -7.72
N ILE A 145 8.28 6.01 -8.74
CA ILE A 145 8.21 6.53 -10.11
C ILE A 145 7.77 5.37 -11.00
N GLY A 146 6.66 5.56 -11.72
CA GLY A 146 5.98 4.48 -12.45
C GLY A 146 5.66 3.32 -11.53
N ASN A 147 6.37 2.20 -11.70
CA ASN A 147 6.17 0.97 -10.92
C ASN A 147 7.33 0.62 -9.97
N LYS A 148 8.27 1.54 -9.71
CA LYS A 148 9.45 1.29 -8.86
C LYS A 148 9.55 2.26 -7.70
N ILE A 149 9.93 1.76 -6.52
CA ILE A 149 10.35 2.61 -5.40
C ILE A 149 11.81 3.04 -5.64
N VAL A 150 12.03 4.33 -5.85
CA VAL A 150 13.33 4.88 -6.27
C VAL A 150 14.05 5.65 -5.17
N ALA A 151 13.31 6.18 -4.19
CA ALA A 151 13.87 6.95 -3.10
C ALA A 151 13.04 6.81 -1.81
N ALA A 152 13.63 7.21 -0.69
CA ALA A 152 12.94 7.48 0.57
C ALA A 152 13.38 8.86 1.06
N ILE A 153 12.41 9.75 1.30
CA ILE A 153 12.67 11.15 1.65
C ILE A 153 12.08 11.45 3.03
N ASP A 154 12.94 11.77 3.99
CA ASP A 154 12.53 12.22 5.32
C ASP A 154 12.11 13.68 5.25
N LEU A 155 10.82 13.93 5.44
CA LEU A 155 10.22 15.25 5.31
C LEU A 155 9.75 15.77 6.67
N LYS A 156 9.95 17.06 6.89
CA LYS A 156 9.39 17.79 8.03
C LYS A 156 8.60 18.99 7.53
N THR A 157 7.33 19.07 7.88
CA THR A 157 6.50 20.24 7.58
C THR A 157 6.73 21.30 8.66
N ASP A 158 7.41 22.38 8.31
CA ASP A 158 7.66 23.53 9.17
C ASP A 158 6.54 24.57 8.97
N ARG A 159 5.43 24.35 9.67
CA ARG A 159 4.24 25.20 9.59
C ARG A 159 4.51 26.66 9.99
N PRO A 160 5.27 26.97 11.06
CA PRO A 160 5.63 28.35 11.40
C PRO A 160 6.29 29.12 10.25
N ASN A 161 7.19 28.47 9.51
CA ASN A 161 7.91 29.09 8.40
C ASN A 161 7.27 28.84 7.03
N ASN A 162 6.13 28.15 7.00
CA ASN A 162 5.40 27.76 5.79
C ASN A 162 6.30 27.06 4.75
N LYS A 163 7.07 26.05 5.19
CA LYS A 163 8.02 25.31 4.35
C LYS A 163 7.96 23.81 4.58
N LEU A 164 8.24 23.05 3.54
CA LEU A 164 8.54 21.64 3.60
C LEU A 164 10.06 21.44 3.60
N LEU A 165 10.59 20.86 4.67
CA LEU A 165 12.03 20.65 4.86
C LEU A 165 12.40 19.21 4.56
N ILE A 166 13.36 19.00 3.66
CA ILE A 166 13.98 17.69 3.42
C ILE A 166 15.07 17.48 4.47
N GLN A 167 14.83 16.56 5.40
CA GLN A 167 15.81 16.19 6.44
C GLN A 167 16.84 15.19 5.89
N LYS A 168 16.41 14.28 5.02
CA LYS A 168 17.26 13.27 4.39
C LYS A 168 16.67 12.82 3.07
N TRP A 169 17.52 12.62 2.07
CA TRP A 169 17.17 11.99 0.80
C TRP A 169 18.00 10.72 0.63
N THR A 170 17.34 9.58 0.49
CA THR A 170 18.01 8.29 0.27
C THR A 170 17.56 7.70 -1.05
N TRP A 171 18.49 7.43 -1.97
CA TRP A 171 18.19 6.67 -3.19
C TRP A 171 18.11 5.18 -2.87
N ILE A 172 17.18 4.47 -3.51
CA ILE A 172 17.03 3.02 -3.38
C ILE A 172 17.71 2.35 -4.57
N GLY A 173 18.52 1.32 -4.30
CA GLY A 173 19.25 0.58 -5.34
C GLY A 173 20.10 1.47 -6.25
N LYS A 174 20.03 1.22 -7.56
CA LYS A 174 20.75 1.98 -8.61
C LYS A 174 19.82 2.96 -9.34
N GLU A 175 18.85 3.56 -8.63
CA GLU A 175 17.82 4.40 -9.24
C GLU A 175 18.19 5.89 -9.34
N LYS A 176 19.35 6.30 -8.81
CA LYS A 176 19.82 7.69 -8.87
C LYS A 176 20.05 8.14 -10.31
N SER A 177 19.35 9.20 -10.72
CA SER A 177 19.55 9.89 -12.00
C SER A 177 19.12 11.35 -11.91
N ILE A 178 19.55 12.17 -12.87
CA ILE A 178 19.21 13.60 -12.93
C ILE A 178 17.73 13.77 -13.28
N GLU A 179 17.25 12.95 -14.21
CA GLU A 179 15.89 12.95 -14.73
C GLU A 179 14.89 12.60 -13.61
N LYS A 180 15.12 11.48 -12.89
CA LYS A 180 14.26 11.09 -11.77
C LYS A 180 14.30 12.12 -10.65
N LYS A 181 15.47 12.71 -10.36
CA LYS A 181 15.55 13.77 -9.35
C LYS A 181 14.65 14.95 -9.69
N LYS A 182 14.67 15.39 -10.96
CA LYS A 182 13.81 16.48 -11.45
C LYS A 182 12.33 16.14 -11.29
N LEU A 183 11.91 14.92 -11.67
CA LEU A 183 10.52 14.46 -11.49
C LEU A 183 10.10 14.50 -10.02
N ILE A 184 10.97 14.03 -9.11
CA ILE A 184 10.69 14.03 -7.67
C ILE A 184 10.62 15.45 -7.12
N GLU A 185 11.49 16.36 -7.53
CA GLU A 185 11.46 17.77 -7.11
C GLU A 185 10.18 18.50 -7.56
N GLN A 186 9.70 18.19 -8.77
CA GLN A 186 8.40 18.68 -9.26
C GLN A 186 7.25 18.16 -8.39
N GLU A 187 7.25 16.87 -8.06
CA GLU A 187 6.23 16.28 -7.20
C GLU A 187 6.32 16.79 -5.75
N LEU A 188 7.53 17.01 -5.22
CA LEU A 188 7.73 17.64 -3.92
C LEU A 188 7.16 19.05 -3.87
N SER A 189 7.29 19.81 -4.96
CA SER A 189 6.69 21.15 -5.08
C SER A 189 5.16 21.10 -5.04
N ARG A 190 4.55 20.08 -5.66
CA ARG A 190 3.10 19.82 -5.56
C ARG A 190 2.71 19.40 -4.14
N PHE A 191 3.49 18.51 -3.54
CA PHE A 191 3.26 17.96 -2.20
C PHE A 191 3.39 19.04 -1.11
N GLU A 192 4.36 19.95 -1.22
CA GLU A 192 4.49 21.09 -0.31
C GLU A 192 3.21 21.96 -0.31
N LYS A 193 2.69 22.29 -1.51
CA LYS A 193 1.43 23.04 -1.63
C LYS A 193 0.26 22.31 -0.99
N PHE A 194 0.19 20.97 -1.13
CA PHE A 194 -0.81 20.15 -0.47
C PHE A 194 -0.67 20.19 1.06
N GLN A 195 0.54 20.03 1.60
CA GLN A 195 0.80 19.99 3.05
C GLN A 195 0.55 21.33 3.75
N LEU A 196 0.80 22.44 3.05
CA LEU A 196 0.67 23.80 3.59
C LEU A 196 -0.69 24.43 3.32
N ARG A 197 -1.58 23.77 2.57
CA ARG A 197 -2.94 24.24 2.34
C ARG A 197 -3.69 24.30 3.68
N LYS A 198 -4.26 25.45 3.99
CA LYS A 198 -5.14 25.67 5.14
C LYS A 198 -6.57 25.23 4.82
#